data_AF-A0A2H9M5B8-F1
#
_entry.id   AF-A0A2H9M5B8-F1
#
_cell.length_a   1.000
_cell.length_b   1.000
_cell.length_c   1.000
_cell.angle_alpha   90.00
_cell.angle_beta   90.00
_cell.angle_gamma   90.00
#
_symmetry.space_group_name_H-M   'P 1'
#
loop_
_entity.id
_entity.type
_entity.pdbx_description
1 polymer ?
#
loop_
_entity_poly.entity_id
_entity_poly.type
_entity_poly.pdbx_seq_one_letter_code
_entity_poly.pdbx_strand_id
1 'polypeptide(L)' 'MVSIAKKSIKRNGKHYTYYQVVKSKWIDGKSIPKVVKHLGTAKRILKTYTEYEKLKKRKGK' A
#
# COMPACT_ATOMS: atom_id res chain seq x y z
N MET A 1 -9.62 -1.19 13.90
CA MET A 1 -9.89 -0.66 12.54
C MET A 1 -8.80 -1.14 11.58
N VAL A 2 -9.15 -1.56 10.36
CA VAL A 2 -8.16 -1.85 9.30
C VAL A 2 -8.08 -0.65 8.37
N SER A 3 -6.88 -0.20 8.04
CA SER A 3 -6.65 0.93 7.13
C SER A 3 -5.39 0.72 6.29
N ILE A 4 -5.22 1.54 5.26
CA ILE A 4 -4.01 1.60 4.46
C ILE A 4 -3.17 2.77 4.95
N ALA A 5 -1.92 2.51 5.35
CA ALA A 5 -0.95 3.54 5.69
C ALA A 5 0.08 3.74 4.58
N LYS A 6 0.49 5.00 4.41
CA LYS A 6 1.62 5.40 3.57
C LYS A 6 2.88 5.56 4.44
N LYS A 7 4.00 4.99 3.99
CA LYS A 7 5.32 5.19 4.60
C LYS A 7 6.30 5.68 3.54
N SER A 8 6.90 6.85 3.76
CA SER A 8 7.95 7.39 2.89
C SER A 8 9.31 7.07 3.48
N ILE A 9 10.22 6.54 2.67
CA ILE A 9 11.59 6.20 3.07
C ILE A 9 12.55 6.77 2.03
N LYS A 10 13.58 7.48 2.47
CA LYS A 10 14.69 7.92 1.62
C LYS A 10 15.77 6.84 1.60
N ARG A 11 16.13 6.34 0.42
CA ARG A 11 17.24 5.39 0.21
C ARG A 11 18.09 5.86 -0.97
N ASN A 12 19.40 5.99 -0.76
CA ASN A 12 20.37 6.40 -1.79
C ASN A 12 19.92 7.66 -2.57
N GLY A 13 19.53 8.72 -1.85
CA GLY A 13 19.04 9.98 -2.45
C GLY A 13 17.63 9.90 -3.08
N LYS A 14 17.02 8.71 -3.22
CA LYS A 14 15.71 8.52 -3.84
C LYS A 14 14.61 8.31 -2.78
N HIS A 15 13.44 8.90 -3.03
CA HIS A 15 12.25 8.72 -2.19
C HIS A 15 11.43 7.51 -2.65
N TYR A 16 11.13 6.63 -1.71
CA TYR A 16 10.28 5.47 -1.93
C TYR A 16 9.05 5.56 -1.03
N THR A 17 7.88 5.61 -1.67
CA THR A 17 6.60 5.52 -0.97
C THR A 17 6.13 4.08 -0.97
N TYR A 18 5.87 3.55 0.23
CA TYR A 18 5.33 2.22 0.46
C TYR A 18 3.91 2.31 1.00
N TYR A 19 3.08 1.37 0.58
CA TYR A 19 1.75 1.19 1.14
C TYR A 19 1.68 -0.10 1.95
N GLN A 20 1.01 -0.02 3.10
CA GLN A 20 0.93 -1.10 4.07
C GLN A 20 -0.50 -1.19 4.60
N VAL A 21 -0.99 -2.40 4.80
CA VAL A 21 -2.22 -2.63 5.54
C VAL A 21 -1.87 -2.64 7.02
N VAL A 22 -2.50 -1.75 7.77
CA VAL A 22 -2.37 -1.63 9.22
C VAL A 22 -3.69 -1.97 9.87
N LYS A 23 -3.62 -2.69 10.98
CA LYS A 23 -4.73 -2.92 11.89
C LYS A 23 -4.45 -2.17 13.16
N SER A 24 -5.22 -1.12 13.42
CA SER A 24 -5.16 -0.37 14.67
C SER A 24 -6.03 -1.03 15.72
N LYS A 25 -5.45 -1.25 16.90
CA LYS A 25 -6.15 -1.65 18.13
C LYS A 25 -6.14 -0.47 19.11
N TRP A 26 -7.25 -0.27 19.81
CA TRP A 26 -7.32 0.68 20.90
C TRP A 26 -6.86 -0.03 22.18
N ILE A 27 -5.82 0.50 22.82
CA ILE A 27 -5.26 0.01 24.08
C ILE A 27 -5.08 1.26 24.94
N ASP A 28 -5.68 1.28 26.14
CA ASP A 28 -5.61 2.39 27.10
C ASP A 28 -5.90 3.77 26.48
N GLY A 29 -6.96 3.85 25.68
CA GLY A 29 -7.37 5.10 25.02
C GLY A 29 -6.45 5.56 23.87
N LYS A 30 -5.44 4.77 23.50
CA LYS A 30 -4.54 5.06 22.37
C LYS A 30 -4.73 4.06 21.23
N SER A 31 -4.77 4.55 20.00
CA SER A 31 -4.77 3.71 18.80
C SER A 31 -3.36 3.27 18.46
N ILE A 32 -3.05 1.99 18.66
CA ILE A 32 -1.76 1.37 18.33
C ILE A 32 -1.86 0.69 16.96
N PRO A 33 -1.19 1.21 15.91
CA PRO A 33 -1.19 0.61 14.58
C PRO A 33 -0.24 -0.60 14.52
N LYS A 34 -0.74 -1.75 14.09
CA LYS A 34 0.08 -2.94 13.79
C LYS A 34 0.07 -3.23 12.29
N VAL A 35 1.24 -3.29 11.67
CA VAL A 35 1.36 -3.67 10.25
C VAL A 35 0.98 -5.13 10.09
N VAL A 36 0.04 -5.40 9.18
CA VAL A 36 -0.46 -6.75 8.88
C VAL A 36 0.08 -7.25 7.54
N LYS A 37 0.25 -6.34 6.56
CA LYS A 37 0.74 -6.72 5.23
C LYS A 37 1.45 -5.55 4.54
N HIS A 38 2.56 -5.84 3.87
CA HIS A 38 3.20 -4.91 2.95
C HIS A 38 2.60 -5.06 1.55
N LEU A 39 2.06 -3.98 0.98
CA LEU A 39 1.50 -3.96 -0.37
C LEU A 39 2.57 -3.65 -1.44
N GLY A 40 3.71 -3.10 -1.02
CA GLY A 40 4.82 -2.75 -1.89
C GLY A 40 4.92 -1.24 -2.14
N THR A 41 5.72 -0.87 -3.14
CA THR A 41 5.94 0.54 -3.49
C THR A 41 4.80 1.08 -4.35
N ALA A 42 4.54 2.38 -4.23
CA ALA A 42 3.56 3.10 -5.06
C ALA A 42 3.74 2.81 -6.56
N LYS A 43 4.99 2.84 -7.04
CA LYS A 43 5.34 2.56 -8.45
C LYS A 43 4.97 1.14 -8.87
N ARG A 44 5.21 0.14 -8.01
CA ARG A 44 4.89 -1.27 -8.32
C ARG A 44 3.37 -1.50 -8.33
N ILE A 45 2.66 -0.90 -7.38
CA ILE A 45 1.20 -0.97 -7.31
C ILE A 45 0.58 -0.34 -8.56
N LEU A 46 1.03 0.87 -8.94
CA LEU A 46 0.56 1.56 -10.14
C LEU A 46 0.82 0.74 -11.42
N LYS A 47 2.01 0.13 -11.54
CA LYS A 47 2.34 -0.74 -12.68
C LYS A 47 1.36 -1.91 -12.77
N THR A 48 1.16 -2.62 -11.65
CA THR A 48 0.27 -3.79 -11.57
C THR A 48 -1.17 -3.42 -11.93
N TYR A 49 -1.66 -2.28 -11.41
CA TYR A 49 -3.00 -1.78 -11.73
C TYR A 49 -3.16 -1.46 -13.22
N THR A 50 -2.18 -0.79 -13.81
CA THR A 50 -2.18 -0.46 -15.24
C THR A 50 -2.19 -1.72 -16.11
N GLU A 51 -1.42 -2.75 -15.75
CA GLU A 51 -1.43 -4.05 -16.45
C GLU A 51 -2.78 -4.75 -16.33
N TYR A 52 -3.38 -4.75 -15.14
CA TYR A 52 -4.71 -5.30 -14.89
C TYR A 52 -5.79 -4.63 -15.75
N GLU A 53 -5.81 -3.29 -15.79
CA GLU A 53 -6.75 -2.52 -16.60
C GLU A 53 -6.61 -2.81 -18.10
N LYS A 54 -5.39 -2.99 -18.59
CA LYS A 54 -5.13 -3.40 -19.99
C LYS A 54 -5.70 -4.80 -20.28
N LEU A 55 -5.51 -5.76 -19.36
CA LEU A 55 -6.03 -7.11 -19.51
C LEU A 55 -7.56 -7.15 -19.47
N LYS A 56 -8.18 -6.37 -18.58
CA LYS A 56 -9.64 -6.25 -18.46
C LYS A 56 -10.26 -5.73 -19.76
N LYS A 57 -9.65 -4.70 -20.38
CA LYS A 57 -10.10 -4.16 -21.68
C LYS A 57 -10.00 -5.17 -22.83
N ARG A 58 -9.03 -6.09 -22.79
CA ARG A 58 -8.87 -7.14 -23.82
C ARG A 58 -9.87 -8.28 -23.69
N LYS A 59 -10.36 -8.56 -22.47
CA LYS A 59 -11.34 -9.63 -22.21
C LYS A 59 -12.80 -9.21 -22.41
N GLY A 60 -13.08 -7.93 -22.59
CA GLY A 60 -14.43 -7.39 -22.80
C GLY A 60 -14.81 -7.20 -24.27
N LYS A 61 -14.09 -7.84 -25.21
CA LYS A 61 -14.31 -7.79 -26.65
C LYS A 61 -14.35 -9.22 -27.18
#